data_AF-A0A444UJV1-F1
#
_entry.id   AF-A0A444UJV1-F1
#
_cell.length_a   1.000
_cell.length_b   1.000
_cell.length_c   1.000
_cell.angle_alpha   90.00
_cell.angle_beta   90.00
_cell.angle_gamma   90.00
#
_symmetry.space_group_name_H-M   'P 1'
#
loop_
_entity.id
_entity.type
_entity.pdbx_description
1 polymer ?
#
loop_
_entity_poly.entity_id
_entity_poly.type
_entity_poly.pdbx_seq_one_letter_code
_entity_poly.pdbx_strand_id
1 'polypeptide(L)'
;MPVINGRSSRLNAETEGLTFRIQITVDGYTGKLLLKLIFHLPLDYPSSLPDVSVISEELTRKQCIDIKLGLLKKATLVSEPMVHKLRLWLQQNFMTVTEQSDYRLLQKTLKVDVDSSGKKCKEKMMSVLWEMQLPCGCKQ
;
A
#
# COMPACT_ATOMS: atom_id res chain seq x y z
N MET A 1 -2.40 -17.24 -35.60
CA MET A 1 -3.10 -17.12 -34.30
C MET A 1 -2.16 -16.47 -33.29
N PRO A 2 -2.20 -15.15 -33.07
CA PRO A 2 -1.56 -14.55 -31.90
C PRO A 2 -2.59 -14.39 -30.77
N VAL A 3 -2.28 -14.97 -29.62
CA VAL A 3 -3.04 -14.79 -28.38
C VAL A 3 -2.72 -13.41 -27.82
N ILE A 4 -3.65 -12.46 -27.98
CA ILE A 4 -3.62 -11.15 -27.34
C ILE A 4 -4.22 -11.24 -25.93
N ASN A 5 -3.40 -11.63 -24.95
CA ASN A 5 -3.81 -11.50 -23.55
C ASN A 5 -3.71 -10.04 -23.10
N GLY A 6 -4.86 -9.52 -22.68
CA GLY A 6 -5.08 -8.11 -22.39
C GLY A 6 -4.23 -7.54 -21.26
N ARG A 7 -3.80 -6.29 -21.47
CA ARG A 7 -3.94 -5.24 -20.46
C ARG A 7 -4.61 -4.04 -21.10
N SER A 8 -5.91 -3.95 -20.86
CA SER A 8 -6.64 -2.70 -21.00
C SER A 8 -6.14 -1.72 -19.94
N SER A 9 -5.47 -0.67 -20.41
CA SER A 9 -5.48 0.68 -19.83
C SER A 9 -4.93 1.62 -20.90
N ARG A 10 -5.68 1.75 -22.01
CA ARG A 10 -5.59 2.92 -22.88
C ARG A 10 -6.65 3.90 -22.42
N LEU A 11 -6.25 4.86 -21.60
CA LEU A 11 -6.85 6.17 -21.33
C LEU A 11 -5.72 6.93 -20.59
N ASN A 12 -4.98 7.90 -21.10
CA ASN A 12 -5.21 8.92 -22.12
C ASN A 12 -3.90 9.20 -22.86
N ALA A 13 -3.97 9.31 -24.19
CA ALA A 13 -2.99 10.06 -24.95
C ALA A 13 -3.50 11.51 -24.96
N GLU A 14 -2.90 12.37 -24.12
CA GLU A 14 -2.93 13.85 -24.19
C GLU A 14 -2.44 14.40 -22.85
N THR A 15 -1.17 14.82 -22.78
CA THR A 15 -0.64 15.99 -22.06
C THR A 15 0.88 15.84 -21.89
N GLU A 16 1.65 16.84 -22.34
CA GLU A 16 3.09 16.99 -22.06
C GLU A 16 3.32 17.31 -20.57
N GLY A 17 2.92 16.39 -19.71
CA GLY A 17 3.09 16.49 -18.26
C GLY A 17 4.55 16.24 -17.85
N LEU A 18 4.88 16.57 -16.60
CA LEU A 18 6.20 16.30 -16.05
C LEU A 18 6.24 14.89 -15.46
N THR A 19 7.16 14.05 -15.93
CA THR A 19 7.45 12.75 -15.32
C THR A 19 8.78 12.79 -14.61
N PHE A 20 8.82 12.36 -13.36
CA PHE A 20 10.07 12.19 -12.63
C PHE A 20 10.04 10.95 -11.74
N ARG A 21 11.24 10.44 -11.44
CA ARG A 21 11.47 9.29 -10.59
C ARG A 21 12.18 9.73 -9.33
N ILE A 22 11.61 9.41 -8.18
CA ILE A 22 12.23 9.59 -6.87
C ILE A 22 12.59 8.21 -6.33
N GLN A 23 13.84 8.07 -5.92
CA GLN A 23 14.27 6.89 -5.17
C GLN A 23 14.27 7.22 -3.69
N ILE A 24 13.66 6.37 -2.88
CA ILE A 24 13.64 6.50 -1.42
C ILE A 24 14.07 5.21 -0.76
N THR A 25 14.66 5.36 0.42
CA THR A 25 14.93 4.24 1.33
C THR A 25 13.90 4.29 2.45
N VAL A 26 13.31 3.13 2.73
CA VAL A 26 12.36 2.94 3.84
C VAL A 26 12.86 1.80 4.72
N ASP A 27 12.54 1.85 6.00
CA ASP A 27 12.89 0.78 6.93
C ASP A 27 11.82 -0.33 6.85
N GLY A 28 12.23 -1.54 6.49
CA GLY A 28 11.42 -2.75 6.47
C GLY A 28 11.82 -3.72 7.60
N TYR A 29 11.15 -4.87 7.68
CA TYR A 29 11.44 -5.88 8.73
C TYR A 29 12.87 -6.41 8.72
N THR A 30 13.42 -6.64 7.52
CA THR A 30 14.72 -7.26 7.31
C THR A 30 15.82 -6.23 7.07
N GLY A 31 15.52 -4.94 7.21
CA GLY A 31 16.44 -3.83 6.99
C GLY A 31 15.88 -2.80 6.00
N LYS A 32 16.78 -2.00 5.42
CA LYS A 32 16.44 -0.90 4.52
C LYS A 32 16.05 -1.42 3.14
N LEU A 33 14.90 -0.98 2.64
CA LEU A 33 14.37 -1.30 1.32
C LEU A 33 14.44 -0.10 0.38
N LEU A 34 14.70 -0.35 -0.90
CA LEU A 34 14.83 0.69 -1.91
C LEU A 34 13.56 0.76 -2.78
N LEU A 35 12.84 1.87 -2.69
CA LEU A 35 11.64 2.11 -3.49
C LEU A 35 11.91 3.13 -4.59
N LYS A 36 11.50 2.80 -5.81
CA LYS A 36 11.49 3.70 -6.97
C LYS A 36 10.03 4.16 -7.18
N LEU A 37 9.76 5.42 -6.85
CA LEU A 37 8.47 6.08 -7.08
C LEU A 37 8.53 6.88 -8.38
N ILE A 38 7.61 6.62 -9.30
CA ILE A 38 7.47 7.39 -10.54
C ILE A 38 6.18 8.20 -10.43
N PHE A 39 6.30 9.51 -10.59
CA PHE A 39 5.18 10.43 -10.61
C PHE A 39 5.02 10.98 -12.03
N HIS A 40 3.82 10.88 -12.58
CA HIS A 40 3.40 11.58 -13.78
C HIS A 40 2.48 12.72 -13.34
N LEU A 41 2.95 13.95 -13.47
CA LEU A 41 2.19 15.14 -13.15
C LEU A 41 1.49 15.64 -14.42
N PRO A 42 0.15 15.66 -14.47
CA PRO A 42 -0.57 16.30 -15.56
C PRO A 42 -0.32 17.81 -15.60
N LEU A 43 -0.60 18.46 -16.74
CA LEU A 43 -0.49 19.91 -16.90
C LEU A 43 -1.37 20.68 -15.89
N ASP A 44 -2.50 20.11 -15.51
CA ASP A 44 -3.43 20.70 -14.54
C ASP A 44 -3.02 20.46 -13.08
N TYR A 45 -1.88 19.84 -12.81
CA TYR A 45 -1.38 19.66 -11.45
C TYR A 45 -1.04 21.04 -10.83
N PRO A 46 -1.43 21.32 -9.57
CA PRO A 46 -1.96 20.42 -8.55
C PRO A 46 -3.50 20.28 -8.49
N SER A 47 -4.24 20.86 -9.43
CA SER A 47 -5.72 20.77 -9.51
C SER A 47 -6.21 19.35 -9.84
N SER A 48 -5.35 18.52 -10.42
CA SER A 48 -5.58 17.09 -10.62
C SER A 48 -4.54 16.24 -9.88
N LEU A 49 -4.90 14.99 -9.58
CA LEU A 49 -4.02 14.08 -8.85
C LEU A 49 -2.86 13.59 -9.75
N PRO A 50 -1.67 13.37 -9.17
CA PRO A 50 -0.58 12.75 -9.90
C PRO A 50 -0.87 11.26 -10.12
N ASP A 51 -0.49 10.70 -11.27
CA ASP A 51 -0.40 9.25 -11.39
C ASP A 51 0.91 8.77 -10.77
N VAL A 52 0.81 7.77 -9.90
CA VAL A 52 1.93 7.24 -9.13
C VAL A 52 2.14 5.78 -9.48
N SER A 53 3.38 5.42 -9.78
CA SER A 53 3.82 4.03 -9.93
C SER A 53 4.91 3.71 -8.92
N VAL A 54 4.80 2.53 -8.30
CA VAL A 54 5.71 2.05 -7.25
C VAL A 54 6.42 0.82 -7.76
N ILE A 55 7.75 0.86 -7.75
CA ILE A 55 8.62 -0.24 -8.18
C ILE A 55 9.60 -0.55 -7.04
N SER A 56 9.74 -1.83 -6.73
CA SER A 56 10.70 -2.38 -5.76
C SER A 56 11.08 -3.79 -6.18
N GLU A 57 12.29 -4.20 -5.86
CA GLU A 57 12.82 -5.54 -6.16
C GLU A 57 12.48 -6.52 -5.02
N GLU A 58 12.21 -6.00 -3.84
CA GLU A 58 11.98 -6.73 -2.60
C GLU A 58 10.49 -6.87 -2.25
N LEU A 59 9.62 -6.02 -2.83
CA LEU A 59 8.19 -6.05 -2.58
C LEU A 59 7.42 -6.86 -3.61
N THR A 60 6.38 -7.52 -3.15
CA THR A 60 5.42 -8.19 -4.02
C THR A 60 4.61 -7.17 -4.84
N ARG A 61 4.11 -7.60 -6.00
CA ARG A 61 3.21 -6.79 -6.84
C ARG A 61 2.01 -6.24 -6.05
N LYS A 62 1.47 -7.03 -5.12
CA LYS A 62 0.34 -6.61 -4.29
C LYS A 62 0.74 -5.50 -3.32
N GLN A 63 1.85 -5.63 -2.60
CA GLN A 63 2.35 -4.59 -1.70
C GLN A 63 2.60 -3.27 -2.45
N CYS A 64 3.17 -3.32 -3.66
CA CYS A 64 3.33 -2.13 -4.50
C CYS A 64 1.99 -1.47 -4.87
N ILE A 65 0.94 -2.26 -5.14
CA ILE A 65 -0.42 -1.75 -5.38
C ILE A 65 -1.00 -1.12 -4.11
N ASP A 66 -0.89 -1.78 -2.96
CA ASP A 66 -1.41 -1.25 -1.69
C ASP A 66 -0.69 0.06 -1.32
N ILE A 67 0.62 0.19 -1.57
CA ILE A 67 1.36 1.46 -1.43
C ILE A 67 0.83 2.53 -2.38
N LYS A 68 0.64 2.21 -3.67
CA LYS A 68 0.04 3.14 -4.64
C LYS A 68 -1.32 3.65 -4.14
N LEU A 69 -2.18 2.75 -3.67
CA LEU A 69 -3.50 3.10 -3.14
C LEU A 69 -3.41 3.95 -1.87
N GLY A 70 -2.48 3.63 -0.97
CA GLY A 70 -2.23 4.43 0.25
C GLY A 70 -1.80 5.87 -0.08
N LEU A 71 -0.90 6.03 -1.06
CA LEU A 71 -0.46 7.33 -1.55
C LEU A 71 -1.61 8.13 -2.16
N LEU A 72 -2.42 7.52 -3.03
CA LEU A 72 -3.58 8.18 -3.64
C LEU A 72 -4.66 8.54 -2.62
N LYS A 73 -4.87 7.69 -1.60
CA LYS A 73 -5.78 8.00 -0.48
C LYS A 73 -5.31 9.21 0.31
N LYS A 74 -3.99 9.39 0.47
CA LYS A 74 -3.43 10.54 1.18
C LYS A 74 -3.36 11.80 0.31
N ALA A 75 -3.36 11.65 -1.00
CA ALA A 75 -3.46 12.76 -1.94
C ALA A 75 -4.84 13.42 -1.84
N THR A 76 -4.98 14.35 -0.91
CA THR A 76 -6.17 15.18 -0.76
C THR A 76 -6.22 16.19 -1.89
N LEU A 77 -7.40 16.36 -2.50
CA LEU A 77 -7.64 17.39 -3.51
C LEU A 77 -7.51 18.77 -2.86
N VAL A 78 -6.34 19.38 -3.01
CA VAL A 78 -6.08 20.78 -2.68
C VAL A 78 -4.98 21.23 -3.63
N SER A 79 -5.12 22.44 -4.18
CA SER A 79 -4.24 23.07 -5.17
C SER A 79 -2.82 23.39 -4.65
N GLU A 80 -2.24 22.51 -3.83
CA GLU A 80 -0.88 22.57 -3.33
C GLU A 80 -0.02 21.42 -3.87
N PRO A 81 1.29 21.64 -4.08
CA PRO A 81 2.21 20.57 -4.44
C PRO A 81 2.32 19.54 -3.30
N MET A 82 1.87 18.32 -3.58
CA MET A 82 1.73 17.23 -2.61
C MET A 82 2.81 16.14 -2.71
N VAL A 83 3.67 16.14 -3.74
CA VAL A 83 4.69 15.08 -3.98
C VAL A 83 5.60 14.86 -2.77
N HIS A 84 6.12 15.95 -2.19
CA HIS A 84 7.00 15.85 -1.02
C HIS A 84 6.25 15.32 0.20
N LYS A 85 4.99 15.76 0.42
CA LYS A 85 4.14 15.27 1.51
C LYS A 85 3.84 13.77 1.36
N LEU A 86 3.58 13.31 0.14
CA LEU A 86 3.38 11.90 -0.19
C LEU A 86 4.62 11.05 0.10
N ARG A 87 5.80 11.55 -0.29
CA ARG A 87 7.08 10.90 0.03
C ARG A 87 7.27 10.74 1.54
N LEU A 88 7.13 11.83 2.29
CA LEU A 88 7.30 11.82 3.75
C LEU A 88 6.31 10.88 4.43
N TRP A 89 5.04 10.93 4.00
CA TRP A 89 4.01 10.06 4.54
C TRP A 89 4.36 8.58 4.32
N LEU A 90 4.84 8.22 3.12
CA LEU A 90 5.25 6.84 2.84
C LEU A 90 6.41 6.42 3.72
N GLN A 91 7.41 7.28 3.92
CA GLN A 91 8.53 6.96 4.82
C GLN A 91 8.07 6.70 6.25
N GLN A 92 7.05 7.42 6.73
CA GLN A 92 6.50 7.26 8.08
C GLN A 92 5.51 6.10 8.22
N ASN A 93 4.79 5.74 7.15
CA ASN A 93 3.66 4.80 7.21
C ASN A 93 3.91 3.51 6.42
N PHE A 94 5.15 3.28 5.98
CA PHE A 94 5.51 2.16 5.11
C PHE A 94 5.04 0.82 5.68
N MET A 95 5.44 0.51 6.91
CA MET A 95 5.11 -0.74 7.61
C MET A 95 3.61 -0.93 7.74
N THR A 96 2.89 0.11 8.16
CA THR A 96 1.43 0.06 8.30
C THR A 96 0.76 -0.28 6.97
N VAL A 97 1.14 0.36 5.87
CA VAL A 97 0.51 0.14 4.56
C VAL A 97 0.79 -1.27 4.03
N THR A 98 1.98 -1.82 4.28
CA THR A 98 2.33 -3.18 3.88
C THR A 98 1.71 -4.25 4.76
N GLU A 99 1.60 -4.03 6.07
CA GLU A 99 0.94 -4.92 7.04
C GLU A 99 -0.55 -5.04 6.80
N GLN A 100 -1.18 -3.95 6.33
CA GLN A 100 -2.60 -3.97 6.04
C GLN A 100 -3.01 -5.03 5.02
N SER A 101 -2.06 -5.42 4.20
CA SER A 101 -2.24 -6.34 3.10
C SER A 101 -2.27 -7.81 3.57
N ASP A 102 -1.53 -8.15 4.64
CA ASP A 102 -1.36 -9.52 5.13
C ASP A 102 -2.53 -9.94 6.03
N TYR A 103 -2.99 -9.06 6.93
CA TYR A 103 -4.19 -9.36 7.72
C TYR A 103 -5.43 -9.53 6.82
N ARG A 104 -5.51 -8.78 5.72
CA ARG A 104 -6.67 -8.81 4.80
C ARG A 104 -6.74 -10.13 4.03
N LEU A 105 -5.61 -10.84 3.87
CA LEU A 105 -5.57 -12.19 3.31
C LEU A 105 -5.98 -13.22 4.35
N LEU A 106 -5.45 -13.13 5.58
CA LEU A 106 -5.86 -14.03 6.68
C LEU A 106 -7.38 -14.04 6.88
N GLN A 107 -8.02 -12.88 6.74
CA GLN A 107 -9.47 -12.76 6.89
C GLN A 107 -10.28 -13.38 5.74
N LYS A 108 -9.71 -13.58 4.55
CA LYS A 108 -10.43 -14.06 3.35
C LYS A 108 -10.26 -15.55 3.07
N THR A 109 -9.19 -16.18 3.56
CA THR A 109 -8.91 -17.61 3.28
C THR A 109 -9.46 -18.57 4.34
N LEU A 110 -9.96 -18.07 5.47
CA LEU A 110 -10.55 -18.91 6.51
C LEU A 110 -12.06 -18.99 6.29
N LYS A 111 -12.54 -20.11 5.71
CA LYS A 111 -13.92 -20.55 5.93
C LYS A 111 -14.07 -20.77 7.43
N VAL A 112 -14.56 -19.76 8.14
CA VAL A 112 -14.71 -19.83 9.60
C VAL A 112 -15.93 -20.71 9.84
N ASP A 113 -15.69 -21.92 10.34
CA ASP A 113 -16.77 -22.79 10.80
C ASP A 113 -17.54 -22.07 11.91
N VAL A 114 -18.87 -22.21 11.87
CA VAL A 114 -19.76 -21.60 12.85
C VAL A 114 -19.95 -22.65 13.93
N ASP A 115 -19.69 -22.29 15.20
CA ASP A 115 -19.94 -23.21 16.30
C ASP A 115 -21.43 -23.62 16.33
N SER A 116 -21.76 -24.70 17.03
CA SER A 116 -23.17 -25.16 17.15
C SER A 116 -24.12 -24.11 17.78
N SER A 117 -23.58 -22.97 18.24
CA SER A 117 -24.30 -21.83 18.82
C SER A 117 -24.44 -20.62 17.88
N GLY A 118 -23.99 -20.71 16.62
CA GLY A 118 -24.16 -19.64 15.64
C GLY A 118 -23.19 -18.45 15.79
N LYS A 119 -22.19 -18.54 16.68
CA LYS A 119 -21.28 -17.43 16.98
C LYS A 119 -19.97 -17.54 16.21
N LYS A 120 -19.46 -16.39 15.76
CA LYS A 120 -18.15 -16.30 15.10
C LYS A 120 -17.05 -16.37 16.17
N CYS A 121 -16.37 -17.51 16.29
CA CYS A 121 -15.22 -17.73 17.19
C CYS A 121 -14.04 -16.74 16.98
N LYS A 122 -14.05 -15.99 15.87
CA LYS A 122 -12.99 -15.09 15.39
C LYS A 122 -12.63 -13.93 16.34
N GLU A 123 -13.59 -13.37 17.08
CA GLU A 123 -13.33 -12.17 17.88
C GLU A 123 -12.39 -12.43 19.06
N LYS A 124 -12.55 -13.57 19.74
CA LYS A 124 -11.63 -14.01 20.81
C LYS A 124 -10.23 -14.31 20.28
N MET A 125 -10.11 -14.93 19.11
CA MET A 125 -8.82 -15.32 18.54
C MET A 125 -7.99 -14.13 18.00
N MET A 126 -8.65 -13.09 17.50
CA MET A 126 -7.97 -11.84 17.08
C MET A 126 -7.40 -11.07 18.27
N SER A 127 -8.07 -11.08 19.43
CA SER A 127 -7.52 -10.49 20.68
C SER A 127 -6.29 -11.27 21.17
N VAL A 128 -6.34 -12.61 21.10
CA VAL A 128 -5.22 -13.47 21.52
C VAL A 128 -3.98 -13.28 20.64
N LEU A 129 -4.14 -13.12 19.32
CA LEU A 129 -3.00 -12.82 18.42
C LEU A 129 -2.39 -11.44 18.68
N TRP A 130 -3.19 -10.45 19.08
CA TRP A 130 -2.72 -9.13 19.47
C TRP A 130 -1.95 -9.18 20.81
N GLU A 131 -2.37 -10.03 21.75
CA GLU A 131 -1.72 -10.18 23.06
C GLU A 131 -0.36 -10.89 23.01
N MET A 132 -0.10 -11.74 22.00
CA MET A 132 1.20 -12.43 21.85
C MET A 132 2.35 -11.53 21.34
N GLN A 133 2.05 -10.30 20.88
CA GLN A 133 3.03 -9.32 20.41
C GLN A 133 3.36 -8.25 21.48
N LEU A 134 3.05 -8.49 22.75
CA LEU A 134 3.65 -7.74 23.85
C LEU A 134 4.85 -8.55 24.37
N PRO A 135 6.09 -8.02 24.34
CA PRO A 135 7.19 -8.67 25.05
C PRO A 135 6.78 -8.83 26.51
N CYS A 136 6.90 -10.06 27.01
CA CYS A 136 6.68 -10.40 28.40
C CYS A 136 7.35 -9.35 29.28
N GLY A 137 6.56 -8.49 29.91
CA GLY A 137 7.04 -7.66 31.00
C GLY A 137 7.37 -8.60 32.15
N CYS A 138 8.65 -8.96 32.28
CA CYS A 138 9.19 -9.52 33.50
C CYS A 138 8.90 -8.50 34.61
N LYS A 139 7.87 -8.77 35.41
CA LYS A 139 7.73 -8.19 36.74
C LYS A 139 8.32 -9.22 37.70
N GLN A 140 9.49 -8.89 38.22
CA GLN A 140 10.03 -9.50 39.41
C GLN A 140 9.55 -8.71 40.61
#